data_AF-A0A7S7Q6G4-F1
#
_entry.id   AF-A0A7S7Q6G4-F1
#
_cell.length_a   1.000
_cell.length_b   1.000
_cell.length_c   1.000
_cell.angle_alpha   90.00
_cell.angle_beta   90.00
_cell.angle_gamma   90.00
#
_symmetry.space_group_name_H-M   'P 1'
#
loop_
_entity.id
_entity.type
_entity.pdbx_description
1 polymer ?
#
loop_
_entity_poly.entity_id
_entity_poly.type
_entity_poly.pdbx_seq_one_letter_code
_entity_poly.pdbx_strand_id
1 'polypeptide(L)'
;MNENRAKAVLRVSIAEPHELADHRLIERIEEPVKSMLDSKTVYRASSVKAIIMAIKERALSADPSRSIADHLWNAARRLCPPVPWPAIIELILSGDIRVELLRDEGNERRKWVAPVDVGDFVTVVRLEQAKRPAVPSAWMTRSQAAEMLNITESSVWKVARAGSLASKREGRSDVATTVRKYIFLPEMLERSPFNVAHEVSRWLRSVGIEPISEWSKSVFPIYDRASFERVLPSMPPALKEIDLQEKTSKRVSTDVKWKAVEQVKTGLSPYFVSRRLGVSAKAVTEWVAHFDEYGDV
;
A
#
# COMPACT_ATOMS: atom_id res chain seq x y z
N MET A 1 19.39 0.45 -23.05
CA MET A 1 18.99 -0.01 -21.70
C MET A 1 18.13 -1.24 -21.88
N ASN A 2 18.47 -2.37 -21.25
CA ASN A 2 17.64 -3.57 -21.39
C ASN A 2 16.28 -3.40 -20.70
N GLU A 3 15.33 -4.23 -21.09
CA GLU A 3 13.97 -4.27 -20.57
C GLU A 3 13.91 -4.29 -19.02
N ASN A 4 14.68 -5.16 -18.37
CA ASN A 4 14.72 -5.25 -16.90
C ASN A 4 15.15 -3.94 -16.22
N ARG A 5 16.11 -3.22 -16.82
CA ARG A 5 16.56 -1.92 -16.29
C ARG A 5 15.57 -0.81 -16.60
N ALA A 6 14.90 -0.85 -17.76
CA ALA A 6 13.80 0.08 -18.07
C ALA A 6 12.62 -0.11 -17.11
N LYS A 7 12.21 -1.36 -16.89
CA LYS A 7 11.23 -1.78 -15.88
C LYS A 7 11.60 -1.25 -14.49
N ALA A 8 12.86 -1.42 -14.08
CA ALA A 8 13.31 -0.98 -12.76
C ALA A 8 13.32 0.55 -12.61
N VAL A 9 13.73 1.29 -13.65
CA VAL A 9 13.76 2.76 -13.65
C VAL A 9 12.35 3.33 -13.66
N LEU A 10 11.48 2.81 -14.52
CA LEU A 10 10.10 3.28 -14.62
C LEU A 10 9.21 2.74 -13.49
N ARG A 11 9.64 1.69 -12.78
CA ARG A 11 8.82 0.93 -11.82
C ARG A 11 7.50 0.60 -12.49
N VAL A 12 7.53 -0.34 -13.40
CA VAL A 12 6.39 -0.80 -14.21
C VAL A 12 6.50 -2.32 -14.33
N SER A 13 5.47 -3.01 -14.81
CA SER A 13 5.58 -4.43 -15.15
C SER A 13 6.46 -4.64 -16.41
N ILE A 14 6.75 -5.89 -16.78
CA ILE A 14 7.59 -6.19 -17.95
C ILE A 14 6.88 -5.82 -19.27
N ALA A 15 5.55 -5.92 -19.30
CA ALA A 15 4.76 -5.60 -20.50
C ALA A 15 4.65 -4.08 -20.74
N GLU A 16 4.61 -3.29 -19.68
CA GLU A 16 4.34 -1.85 -19.72
C GLU A 16 5.40 -1.02 -20.48
N PRO A 17 6.72 -1.32 -20.44
CA PRO A 17 7.69 -0.67 -21.33
C PRO A 17 7.41 -0.87 -22.82
N HIS A 18 6.84 -2.01 -23.24
CA HIS A 18 6.44 -2.20 -24.63
C HIS A 18 5.26 -1.30 -24.98
N GLU A 19 4.23 -1.28 -24.12
CA GLU A 19 3.06 -0.40 -24.31
C GLU A 19 3.48 1.08 -24.36
N LEU A 20 4.39 1.50 -23.47
CA LEU A 20 4.97 2.85 -23.52
C LEU A 20 5.73 3.13 -24.82
N ALA A 21 6.38 2.12 -25.41
CA ALA A 21 7.07 2.28 -26.69
C ALA A 21 6.08 2.33 -27.85
N ASP A 22 5.02 1.52 -27.81
CA ASP A 22 3.95 1.50 -28.80
C ASP A 22 3.20 2.85 -28.80
N HIS A 23 3.04 3.46 -27.62
CA HIS A 23 2.49 4.82 -27.46
C HIS A 23 3.52 5.92 -27.77
N ARG A 24 4.72 5.56 -28.24
CA ARG A 24 5.83 6.47 -28.59
C ARG A 24 6.31 7.35 -27.44
N LEU A 25 6.04 6.96 -26.19
CA LEU A 25 6.53 7.64 -24.99
C LEU A 25 7.99 7.27 -24.68
N ILE A 26 8.42 6.06 -25.05
CA ILE A 26 9.82 5.65 -25.05
C ILE A 26 10.26 5.10 -26.40
N GLU A 27 11.56 5.21 -26.68
CA GLU A 27 12.13 4.76 -27.95
C GLU A 27 12.68 3.34 -27.83
N ARG A 28 12.09 2.40 -28.58
CA ARG A 28 12.62 1.04 -28.77
C ARG A 28 13.77 1.08 -29.77
N ILE A 29 14.90 0.44 -29.45
CA ILE A 29 16.03 0.35 -30.38
C ILE A 29 15.83 -0.91 -31.22
N GLU A 30 15.40 -0.72 -32.47
CA GLU A 30 15.06 -1.81 -33.41
C GLU A 30 16.23 -2.20 -34.34
N GLU A 31 17.40 -1.59 -34.18
CA GLU A 31 18.50 -1.75 -35.14
C GLU A 31 19.01 -3.20 -35.25
N PRO A 32 19.29 -3.67 -36.48
CA PRO A 32 19.60 -5.07 -36.79
C PRO A 32 20.90 -5.60 -36.16
N VAL A 33 21.80 -4.72 -35.71
CA VAL A 33 23.06 -5.15 -35.08
C VAL A 33 22.85 -5.64 -33.64
N LYS A 34 21.76 -5.24 -32.98
CA LYS A 34 21.42 -5.68 -31.61
C LYS A 34 20.56 -6.94 -31.56
N SER A 35 19.78 -7.23 -32.60
CA SER A 35 19.04 -8.50 -32.71
C SER A 35 19.99 -9.71 -32.83
N MET A 36 21.26 -9.48 -33.20
CA MET A 36 22.29 -10.51 -33.33
C MET A 36 23.01 -10.88 -32.02
N LEU A 37 22.98 -10.04 -30.96
CA LEU A 37 23.84 -10.22 -29.78
C LEU A 37 23.12 -10.74 -28.54
N ASP A 38 21.80 -10.58 -28.47
CA ASP A 38 20.94 -11.15 -27.44
C ASP A 38 19.51 -10.83 -27.90
N SER A 39 18.61 -11.82 -27.98
CA SER A 39 17.21 -11.67 -28.42
C SER A 39 16.33 -10.82 -27.48
N LYS A 40 16.93 -9.88 -26.74
CA LYS A 40 16.31 -9.10 -25.66
C LYS A 40 15.96 -7.71 -26.18
N THR A 41 14.71 -7.29 -25.95
CA THR A 41 14.28 -5.94 -26.25
C THR A 41 15.06 -4.92 -25.45
N VAL A 42 15.51 -3.86 -26.14
CA VAL A 42 16.27 -2.75 -25.56
C VAL A 42 15.60 -1.42 -25.88
N TYR A 43 15.63 -0.52 -24.91
CA TYR A 43 15.09 0.83 -25.01
C TYR A 43 16.23 1.85 -24.91
N ARG A 44 16.06 3.00 -25.55
CA ARG A 44 17.01 4.10 -25.42
C ARG A 44 16.99 4.63 -23.98
N ALA A 45 18.15 4.74 -23.35
CA ALA A 45 18.22 5.13 -21.94
C ALA A 45 17.77 6.57 -21.70
N SER A 46 18.03 7.46 -22.65
CA SER A 46 17.64 8.87 -22.59
C SER A 46 16.12 9.05 -22.67
N SER A 47 15.41 8.33 -23.54
CA SER A 47 13.95 8.44 -23.65
C SER A 47 13.25 7.98 -22.36
N VAL A 48 13.72 6.89 -21.75
CA VAL A 48 13.17 6.43 -20.46
C VAL A 48 13.43 7.44 -19.33
N LYS A 49 14.63 8.05 -19.27
CA LYS A 49 14.92 9.11 -18.29
C LYS A 49 14.12 10.38 -18.56
N ALA A 50 13.87 10.70 -19.83
CA ALA A 50 13.11 11.87 -20.24
C ALA A 50 11.68 11.82 -19.70
N ILE A 51 11.03 10.65 -19.65
CA ILE A 51 9.72 10.50 -18.98
C ILE A 51 9.78 10.93 -17.52
N ILE A 52 10.80 10.50 -16.78
CA ILE A 52 10.91 10.83 -15.35
C ILE A 52 11.12 12.34 -15.18
N MET A 53 11.97 12.94 -16.02
CA MET A 53 12.20 14.39 -16.00
C MET A 53 10.93 15.16 -16.36
N ALA A 54 10.23 14.77 -17.43
CA ALA A 54 9.00 15.42 -17.87
C ALA A 54 7.87 15.33 -16.82
N ILE A 55 7.76 14.21 -16.09
CA ILE A 55 6.82 14.10 -14.96
C ILE A 55 7.20 15.08 -13.85
N LYS A 56 8.50 15.21 -13.52
CA LYS A 56 8.96 16.16 -12.50
C LYS A 56 8.72 17.61 -12.90
N GLU A 57 9.01 17.96 -14.15
CA GLU A 57 8.84 19.32 -14.68
C GLU A 57 7.37 19.75 -14.70
N ARG A 58 6.45 18.80 -14.91
CA ARG A 58 5.01 19.05 -14.86
C ARG A 58 4.42 19.04 -13.46
N ALA A 59 5.12 18.47 -12.49
CA ALA A 59 4.62 18.37 -11.14
C ALA A 59 4.62 19.75 -10.47
N LEU A 60 3.50 20.10 -9.85
CA LEU A 60 3.38 21.32 -9.05
C LEU A 60 4.19 21.18 -7.76
N SER A 61 4.55 22.30 -7.14
CA SER A 61 5.16 22.26 -5.80
C SER A 61 4.15 21.72 -4.79
N ALA A 62 4.51 20.69 -4.02
CA ALA A 62 3.59 20.10 -3.05
C ALA A 62 3.25 21.04 -1.90
N ASP A 63 2.00 20.93 -1.44
CA ASP A 63 1.60 21.47 -0.14
C ASP A 63 2.40 20.76 0.98
N PRO A 64 3.12 21.49 1.84
CA PRO A 64 3.89 20.91 2.95
C PRO A 64 3.02 20.15 3.96
N SER A 65 1.69 20.33 3.96
CA SER A 65 0.76 19.61 4.84
C SER A 65 0.30 18.24 4.29
N ARG A 66 0.67 17.90 3.04
CA ARG A 66 0.15 16.70 2.38
C ARG A 66 0.71 15.41 2.98
N SER A 67 -0.15 14.40 3.11
CA SER A 67 0.22 13.14 3.75
C SER A 67 0.94 12.20 2.77
N ILE A 68 1.82 11.35 3.32
CA ILE A 68 2.40 10.19 2.60
C ILE A 68 1.29 9.24 2.09
N ALA A 69 0.10 9.26 2.70
CA ALA A 69 -1.04 8.48 2.24
C ALA A 69 -1.46 8.84 0.80
N ASP A 70 -1.17 10.05 0.33
CA ASP A 70 -1.63 10.58 -0.95
C ASP A 70 -0.67 10.30 -2.12
N HIS A 71 0.36 9.47 -1.91
CA HIS A 71 1.30 9.09 -2.97
C HIS A 71 0.57 8.51 -4.19
N LEU A 72 1.08 8.78 -5.39
CA LEU A 72 0.53 8.27 -6.65
C LEU A 72 0.39 6.75 -6.63
N TRP A 73 1.31 6.04 -5.99
CA TRP A 73 1.18 4.60 -5.76
C TRP A 73 -0.10 4.21 -5.02
N ASN A 74 -0.43 4.91 -3.93
CA ASN A 74 -1.61 4.63 -3.12
C ASN A 74 -2.90 5.05 -3.85
N ALA A 75 -2.86 6.17 -4.56
CA ALA A 75 -3.97 6.59 -5.42
C ALA A 75 -4.24 5.57 -6.54
N ALA A 76 -3.18 5.07 -7.19
CA ALA A 76 -3.26 4.08 -8.24
C ALA A 76 -3.81 2.73 -7.73
N ARG A 77 -3.58 2.36 -6.47
CA ARG A 77 -4.20 1.17 -5.84
C ARG A 77 -5.72 1.26 -5.73
N ARG A 78 -6.32 2.45 -5.80
CA ARG A 78 -7.78 2.61 -5.87
C ARG A 78 -8.36 2.26 -7.24
N LEU A 79 -7.50 2.06 -8.24
CA LEU A 79 -7.88 1.53 -9.56
C LEU A 79 -7.96 0.00 -9.51
N CYS A 80 -8.77 -0.59 -10.38
CA CYS A 80 -8.85 -2.04 -10.51
C CYS A 80 -7.52 -2.59 -11.05
N PRO A 81 -6.88 -3.57 -10.39
CA PRO A 81 -5.67 -4.20 -10.91
C PRO A 81 -5.91 -4.95 -12.25
N PRO A 82 -4.93 -4.99 -13.15
CA PRO A 82 -3.61 -4.34 -13.04
C PRO A 82 -3.73 -2.83 -13.21
N VAL A 83 -2.87 -2.08 -12.51
CA VAL A 83 -2.85 -0.62 -12.64
C VAL A 83 -2.36 -0.23 -14.04
N PRO A 84 -3.05 0.68 -14.75
CA PRO A 84 -2.73 1.06 -16.14
C PRO A 84 -1.60 2.10 -16.16
N TRP A 85 -0.39 1.72 -15.73
CA TRP A 85 0.74 2.65 -15.63
C TRP A 85 1.03 3.41 -16.93
N PRO A 86 0.95 2.82 -18.14
CA PRO A 86 1.16 3.55 -19.38
C PRO A 86 0.15 4.68 -19.57
N ALA A 87 -1.14 4.42 -19.35
CA ALA A 87 -2.18 5.45 -19.40
C ALA A 87 -1.99 6.53 -18.33
N ILE A 88 -1.64 6.15 -17.10
CA ILE A 88 -1.36 7.13 -16.03
C ILE A 88 -0.18 8.04 -16.42
N ILE A 89 0.90 7.47 -16.95
CA ILE A 89 2.07 8.25 -17.40
C ILE A 89 1.66 9.18 -18.55
N GLU A 90 0.91 8.69 -19.53
CA GLU A 90 0.43 9.48 -20.66
C GLU A 90 -0.44 10.67 -20.19
N LEU A 91 -1.38 10.44 -19.28
CA LEU A 91 -2.28 11.48 -18.76
C LEU A 91 -1.55 12.53 -17.91
N ILE A 92 -0.49 12.16 -17.20
CA ILE A 92 0.38 13.13 -16.51
C ILE A 92 1.18 13.94 -17.54
N LEU A 93 1.73 13.25 -18.56
CA LEU A 93 2.49 13.85 -19.64
C LEU A 93 1.65 14.61 -20.68
N SER A 94 0.32 14.48 -20.67
CA SER A 94 -0.59 15.35 -21.42
C SER A 94 -1.03 16.54 -20.56
N GLY A 95 -1.12 16.36 -19.24
CA GLY A 95 -1.54 17.37 -18.27
C GLY A 95 -3.00 17.20 -17.84
N ASP A 96 -3.66 16.15 -18.32
CA ASP A 96 -5.02 15.77 -17.93
C ASP A 96 -5.08 15.35 -16.46
N ILE A 97 -3.97 14.82 -15.92
CA ILE A 97 -3.80 14.57 -14.49
C ILE A 97 -2.75 15.53 -13.94
N ARG A 98 -3.18 16.36 -13.00
CA ARG A 98 -2.27 17.21 -12.23
C ARG A 98 -1.67 16.42 -11.08
N VAL A 99 -0.35 16.52 -10.93
CA VAL A 99 0.40 15.91 -9.83
C VAL A 99 1.23 16.97 -9.12
N GLU A 100 1.49 16.75 -7.83
CA GLU A 100 2.40 17.54 -7.01
C GLU A 100 3.66 16.72 -6.72
N LEU A 101 4.81 17.40 -6.67
CA LEU A 101 6.10 16.83 -6.31
C LEU A 101 6.27 16.87 -4.79
N LEU A 102 6.18 15.70 -4.17
CA LEU A 102 6.45 15.48 -2.76
C LEU A 102 7.96 15.63 -2.48
N ARG A 103 8.29 16.07 -1.27
CA ARG A 103 9.69 16.31 -0.83
C ARG A 103 10.54 15.05 -0.71
N ASP A 104 9.94 13.87 -0.86
CA ASP A 104 10.65 12.59 -0.76
C ASP A 104 11.46 12.34 -2.04
N GLU A 105 12.76 12.66 -2.01
CA GLU A 105 13.72 12.37 -3.09
C GLU A 105 14.26 10.93 -3.03
N GLY A 106 13.52 9.96 -2.46
CA GLY A 106 13.91 8.55 -2.47
C GLY A 106 14.18 8.01 -3.88
N ASN A 107 14.53 6.74 -4.08
CA ASN A 107 14.79 6.21 -5.45
C ASN A 107 13.53 5.75 -6.22
N GLU A 108 12.33 6.08 -5.73
CA GLU A 108 11.07 5.52 -6.22
C GLU A 108 10.09 6.61 -6.67
N ARG A 109 10.04 6.88 -7.99
CA ARG A 109 9.21 7.96 -8.56
C ARG A 109 7.72 7.91 -8.17
N ARG A 110 7.18 6.71 -7.93
CA ARG A 110 5.78 6.52 -7.50
C ARG A 110 5.50 7.10 -6.10
N LYS A 111 6.55 7.40 -5.32
CA LYS A 111 6.51 8.04 -4.01
C LYS A 111 6.87 9.53 -4.04
N TRP A 112 7.38 10.03 -5.18
CA TRP A 112 7.76 11.44 -5.31
C TRP A 112 6.60 12.31 -5.76
N VAL A 113 5.53 11.70 -6.26
CA VAL A 113 4.39 12.43 -6.80
C VAL A 113 3.10 11.98 -6.14
N ALA A 114 2.19 12.91 -5.98
CA ALA A 114 0.81 12.69 -5.54
C ALA A 114 -0.14 13.36 -6.53
N PRO A 115 -1.25 12.71 -6.96
CA PRO A 115 -2.29 13.42 -7.70
C PRO A 115 -2.85 14.56 -6.84
N VAL A 116 -3.17 15.70 -7.48
CA VAL A 116 -3.75 16.86 -6.80
C VAL A 116 -5.11 16.51 -6.18
N ASP A 117 -5.90 15.73 -6.92
CA ASP A 117 -7.18 15.20 -6.48
C ASP A 117 -7.25 13.71 -6.80
N VAL A 118 -7.38 12.87 -5.77
CA VAL A 118 -7.41 11.40 -5.93
C VAL A 118 -8.71 10.93 -6.59
N GLY A 119 -9.84 11.61 -6.35
CA GLY A 119 -11.14 11.26 -6.92
C GLY A 119 -11.20 11.57 -8.43
N ASP A 120 -10.73 12.75 -8.81
CA ASP A 120 -10.57 13.14 -10.21
C ASP A 120 -9.57 12.24 -10.93
N PHE A 121 -8.41 11.98 -10.32
CA PHE A 121 -7.42 11.02 -10.81
C PHE A 121 -8.03 9.66 -11.13
N VAL A 122 -8.78 9.07 -10.19
CA VAL A 122 -9.42 7.76 -10.39
C VAL A 122 -10.42 7.81 -11.55
N THR A 123 -11.18 8.90 -11.66
CA THR A 123 -12.21 9.08 -12.69
C THR A 123 -11.60 9.18 -14.08
N VAL A 124 -10.61 10.07 -14.26
CA VAL A 124 -9.93 10.29 -15.55
C VAL A 124 -9.23 9.01 -16.02
N VAL A 125 -8.51 8.32 -15.13
CA VAL A 125 -7.83 7.08 -15.50
C VAL A 125 -8.82 5.98 -15.91
N ARG A 126 -9.97 5.86 -15.22
CA ARG A 126 -11.01 4.89 -15.59
C ARG A 126 -11.64 5.20 -16.95
N LEU A 127 -11.87 6.48 -17.26
CA LEU A 127 -12.37 6.90 -18.57
C LEU A 127 -11.37 6.54 -19.68
N GLU A 128 -10.07 6.72 -19.44
CA GLU A 128 -9.05 6.35 -20.41
C GLU A 128 -8.90 4.83 -20.58
N GLN A 129 -8.98 4.07 -19.48
CA GLN A 129 -9.03 2.61 -19.53
C GLN A 129 -10.23 2.09 -20.32
N ALA A 130 -11.39 2.74 -20.22
CA ALA A 130 -12.58 2.34 -20.96
C ALA A 130 -12.40 2.51 -22.48
N LYS A 131 -11.60 3.47 -22.92
CA LYS A 131 -11.24 3.65 -24.34
C LYS A 131 -10.22 2.61 -24.83
N ARG A 132 -9.39 2.10 -23.92
CA ARG A 132 -8.29 1.17 -24.21
C ARG A 132 -8.40 -0.06 -23.33
N PRO A 133 -9.37 -0.96 -23.60
CA PRO A 133 -9.50 -2.18 -22.81
C PRO A 133 -8.22 -3.01 -22.95
N ALA A 134 -7.43 -3.06 -21.88
CA ALA A 134 -6.23 -3.89 -21.84
C ALA A 134 -6.64 -5.35 -22.04
N VAL A 135 -6.08 -6.01 -23.05
CA VAL A 135 -6.27 -7.46 -23.24
C VAL A 135 -5.66 -8.15 -22.01
N PRO A 136 -6.46 -8.80 -21.15
CA PRO A 136 -5.92 -9.49 -20.00
C PRO A 136 -4.99 -10.59 -20.49
N SER A 137 -3.68 -10.43 -20.27
CA SER A 137 -2.80 -11.58 -20.34
C SER A 137 -3.31 -12.60 -19.32
N ALA A 138 -3.54 -13.84 -19.76
CA ALA A 138 -3.89 -14.96 -18.87
C ALA A 138 -2.83 -15.15 -17.76
N TRP A 139 -1.63 -14.65 -18.02
CA TRP A 139 -0.45 -14.75 -17.19
C TRP A 139 -0.15 -13.43 -16.51
N MET A 140 0.07 -13.51 -15.20
CA MET A 140 0.39 -12.36 -14.41
C MET A 140 1.87 -12.37 -14.01
N THR A 141 2.51 -11.21 -14.05
CA THR A 141 3.86 -11.04 -13.52
C THR A 141 3.83 -10.99 -11.99
N ARG A 142 4.95 -11.34 -11.33
CA ARG A 142 5.09 -11.20 -9.87
C ARG A 142 4.78 -9.79 -9.35
N SER A 143 5.06 -8.76 -10.16
CA SER A 143 4.77 -7.35 -9.82
C SER A 143 3.28 -7.09 -9.75
N GLN A 144 2.54 -7.55 -10.76
CA GLN A 144 1.08 -7.45 -10.81
C GLN A 144 0.42 -8.31 -9.73
N ALA A 145 0.97 -9.49 -9.42
CA ALA A 145 0.51 -10.31 -8.30
C ALA A 145 0.69 -9.58 -6.95
N ALA A 146 1.85 -8.95 -6.76
CA ALA A 146 2.16 -8.17 -5.56
C ALA A 146 1.20 -6.98 -5.41
N GLU A 147 0.92 -6.29 -6.50
CA GLU A 147 -0.04 -5.20 -6.56
C GLU A 147 -1.46 -5.66 -6.22
N MET A 148 -1.94 -6.76 -6.83
CA MET A 148 -3.25 -7.35 -6.54
C MET A 148 -3.40 -7.78 -5.08
N LEU A 149 -2.37 -8.39 -4.50
CA LEU A 149 -2.35 -8.87 -3.12
C LEU A 149 -2.04 -7.76 -2.10
N ASN A 150 -1.74 -6.55 -2.56
CA ASN A 150 -1.27 -5.44 -1.73
C ASN A 150 -0.06 -5.80 -0.85
N ILE A 151 0.95 -6.48 -1.41
CA ILE A 151 2.19 -6.88 -0.73
C ILE A 151 3.43 -6.55 -1.57
N THR A 152 4.63 -6.82 -1.05
CA THR A 152 5.88 -6.67 -1.81
C THR A 152 6.08 -7.83 -2.79
N GLU A 153 6.80 -7.61 -3.90
CA GLU A 153 7.16 -8.68 -4.84
C GLU A 153 7.89 -9.86 -4.18
N SER A 154 8.73 -9.57 -3.17
CA SER A 154 9.42 -10.58 -2.37
C SER A 154 8.46 -11.42 -1.51
N SER A 155 7.34 -10.85 -1.09
CA SER A 155 6.33 -11.54 -0.29
C SER A 155 5.47 -12.47 -1.14
N VAL A 156 5.20 -12.12 -2.42
CA VAL A 156 4.46 -13.00 -3.35
C VAL A 156 5.07 -14.39 -3.42
N TRP A 157 6.40 -14.48 -3.54
CA TRP A 157 7.08 -15.77 -3.58
C TRP A 157 6.89 -16.60 -2.31
N LYS A 158 6.84 -15.94 -1.14
CA LYS A 158 6.54 -16.61 0.13
C LYS A 158 5.11 -17.13 0.15
N VAL A 159 4.16 -16.35 -0.37
CA VAL A 159 2.74 -16.76 -0.52
C VAL A 159 2.60 -17.96 -1.45
N ALA A 160 3.32 -17.98 -2.57
CA ALA A 160 3.34 -19.13 -3.46
C ALA A 160 3.96 -20.37 -2.83
N ARG A 161 5.08 -20.22 -2.11
CA ARG A 161 5.76 -21.34 -1.43
C ARG A 161 4.89 -21.98 -0.34
N ALA A 162 4.01 -21.20 0.29
CA ALA A 162 3.08 -21.70 1.29
C ALA A 162 1.88 -22.48 0.72
N GLY A 163 1.79 -22.62 -0.61
CA GLY A 163 0.67 -23.29 -1.27
C GLY A 163 -0.60 -22.44 -1.37
N SER A 164 -0.54 -21.17 -0.98
CA SER A 164 -1.66 -20.23 -1.16
C SER A 164 -1.79 -19.72 -2.59
N LEU A 165 -0.75 -19.88 -3.42
CA LEU A 165 -0.80 -19.68 -4.87
C LEU A 165 -0.34 -20.95 -5.59
N ALA A 166 -0.91 -21.24 -6.75
CA ALA A 166 -0.53 -22.40 -7.56
C ALA A 166 0.92 -22.23 -8.07
N SER A 167 1.81 -23.14 -7.65
CA SER A 167 3.27 -22.92 -7.68
C SER A 167 3.93 -22.90 -9.07
N LYS A 168 3.20 -23.18 -10.16
CA LYS A 168 3.84 -23.39 -11.47
C LYS A 168 3.57 -22.28 -12.48
N ARG A 169 2.38 -21.66 -12.46
CA ARG A 169 1.95 -20.63 -13.43
C ARG A 169 0.80 -19.85 -12.78
N GLU A 170 1.12 -18.78 -12.06
CA GLU A 170 0.11 -17.99 -11.33
C GLU A 170 -0.87 -17.34 -12.33
N GLY A 171 -2.03 -17.97 -12.48
CA GLY A 171 -3.12 -17.40 -13.26
C GLY A 171 -3.71 -16.20 -12.52
N ARG A 172 -4.17 -15.18 -13.27
CA ARG A 172 -4.88 -14.03 -12.68
C ARG A 172 -6.08 -14.47 -11.83
N SER A 173 -6.74 -15.56 -12.19
CA SER A 173 -7.84 -16.19 -11.43
C SER A 173 -7.42 -16.66 -10.05
N ASP A 174 -6.24 -17.26 -9.92
CA ASP A 174 -5.75 -17.85 -8.68
C ASP A 174 -5.38 -16.74 -7.69
N VAL A 175 -4.70 -15.71 -8.18
CA VAL A 175 -4.39 -14.54 -7.38
C VAL A 175 -5.67 -13.80 -6.99
N ALA A 176 -6.63 -13.63 -7.90
CA ALA A 176 -7.93 -13.04 -7.56
C ALA A 176 -8.68 -13.84 -6.49
N THR A 177 -8.63 -15.18 -6.57
CA THR A 177 -9.23 -16.06 -5.54
C THR A 177 -8.52 -15.91 -4.20
N THR A 178 -7.20 -15.80 -4.22
CA THR A 178 -6.35 -15.56 -3.04
C THR A 178 -6.66 -14.21 -2.39
N VAL A 179 -6.80 -13.16 -3.20
CA VAL A 179 -7.21 -11.82 -2.73
C VAL A 179 -8.57 -11.88 -2.06
N ARG A 180 -9.55 -12.63 -2.61
CA ARG A 180 -10.88 -12.77 -2.00
C ARG A 180 -10.85 -13.56 -0.69
N LYS A 181 -9.95 -14.54 -0.57
CA LYS A 181 -9.89 -15.42 0.60
C LYS A 181 -9.07 -14.81 1.75
N TYR A 182 -7.97 -14.15 1.43
CA TYR A 182 -7.00 -13.69 2.41
C TYR A 182 -6.85 -12.18 2.41
N ILE A 183 -6.44 -11.64 3.55
CA ILE A 183 -6.06 -10.24 3.70
C ILE A 183 -4.68 -10.13 4.36
N PHE A 184 -3.92 -9.12 3.94
CA PHE A 184 -2.54 -8.88 4.36
C PHE A 184 -2.42 -7.58 5.14
N LEU A 185 -1.38 -7.47 5.96
CA LEU A 185 -1.18 -6.33 6.87
C LEU A 185 -1.22 -4.95 6.19
N PRO A 186 -0.63 -4.73 5.00
CA PRO A 186 -0.73 -3.42 4.34
C PRO A 186 -2.18 -2.99 4.08
N GLU A 187 -3.01 -3.91 3.59
CA GLU A 187 -4.42 -3.62 3.35
C GLU A 187 -5.20 -3.45 4.66
N MET A 188 -4.91 -4.28 5.68
CA MET A 188 -5.55 -4.12 6.99
C MET A 188 -5.23 -2.77 7.61
N LEU A 189 -3.98 -2.29 7.49
CA LEU A 189 -3.58 -0.97 7.98
C LEU A 189 -4.34 0.15 7.25
N GLU A 190 -4.44 0.08 5.92
CA GLU A 190 -5.20 1.04 5.11
C GLU A 190 -6.69 1.10 5.50
N ARG A 191 -7.25 -0.01 5.99
CA ARG A 191 -8.67 -0.12 6.40
C ARG A 191 -8.90 0.06 7.90
N SER A 192 -7.85 0.25 8.69
CA SER A 192 -7.93 0.30 10.14
C SER A 192 -7.54 1.67 10.69
N PRO A 193 -7.97 2.01 11.92
CA PRO A 193 -7.52 3.21 12.64
C PRO A 193 -6.04 3.14 13.08
N PHE A 194 -5.42 1.96 12.94
CA PHE A 194 -4.07 1.69 13.43
C PHE A 194 -3.03 2.09 12.38
N ASN A 195 -1.95 2.74 12.83
CA ASN A 195 -0.85 3.11 11.95
C ASN A 195 0.29 2.08 11.96
N VAL A 196 0.22 1.07 12.83
CA VAL A 196 1.30 0.11 13.03
C VAL A 196 0.79 -1.33 13.06
N ALA A 197 1.47 -2.21 12.31
CA ALA A 197 1.05 -3.60 12.12
C ALA A 197 0.84 -4.39 13.43
N HIS A 198 1.67 -4.16 14.45
CA HIS A 198 1.56 -4.89 15.71
C HIS A 198 0.31 -4.49 16.52
N GLU A 199 -0.23 -3.29 16.31
CA GLU A 199 -1.49 -2.85 16.93
C GLU A 199 -2.67 -3.58 16.29
N VAL A 200 -2.70 -3.66 14.95
CA VAL A 200 -3.68 -4.46 14.21
C VAL A 200 -3.65 -5.91 14.69
N SER A 201 -2.47 -6.55 14.74
CA SER A 201 -2.34 -7.94 15.19
C SER A 201 -2.68 -8.13 16.67
N ARG A 202 -2.52 -7.12 17.53
CA ARG A 202 -2.95 -7.19 18.95
C ARG A 202 -4.47 -7.11 19.05
N TRP A 203 -5.08 -6.18 18.33
CA TRP A 203 -6.54 -6.04 18.28
C TRP A 203 -7.22 -7.27 17.67
N LEU A 204 -6.66 -7.84 16.59
CA LEU A 204 -7.21 -9.07 16.00
C LEU A 204 -7.24 -10.22 17.02
N ARG A 205 -6.18 -10.36 17.82
CA ARG A 205 -6.13 -11.36 18.89
C ARG A 205 -7.15 -11.11 20.00
N SER A 206 -7.42 -9.85 20.38
CA SER A 206 -8.42 -9.54 21.41
C SER A 206 -9.84 -9.83 20.96
N VAL A 207 -10.12 -9.79 19.65
CA VAL A 207 -11.40 -10.22 19.07
C VAL A 207 -11.41 -11.70 18.64
N GLY A 208 -10.40 -12.48 19.04
CA GLY A 208 -10.34 -13.93 18.79
C GLY A 208 -9.99 -14.32 17.35
N ILE A 209 -9.40 -13.41 16.57
CA ILE A 209 -8.91 -13.70 15.22
C ILE A 209 -7.42 -13.98 15.28
N GLU A 210 -7.07 -15.22 14.97
CA GLU A 210 -5.70 -15.66 14.83
C GLU A 210 -5.27 -15.67 13.35
N PRO A 211 -3.98 -15.47 13.06
CA PRO A 211 -3.46 -15.64 11.72
C PRO A 211 -3.58 -17.09 11.27
N ILE A 212 -4.08 -17.32 10.04
CA ILE A 212 -4.13 -18.67 9.43
C ILE A 212 -2.71 -19.23 9.32
N SER A 213 -1.75 -18.35 9.07
CA SER A 213 -0.35 -18.72 8.98
C SER A 213 0.54 -17.57 9.42
N GLU A 214 1.38 -17.86 10.41
CA GLU A 214 2.59 -17.10 10.70
C GLU A 214 3.76 -17.85 10.05
N TRP A 215 4.17 -17.44 8.85
CA TRP A 215 5.47 -17.92 8.36
C TRP A 215 6.55 -17.30 9.25
N SER A 216 7.67 -18.00 9.42
CA SER A 216 8.84 -17.65 10.25
C SER A 216 9.06 -16.14 10.47
N LYS A 217 9.74 -15.73 11.56
CA LYS A 217 10.04 -14.33 12.01
C LYS A 217 10.19 -13.22 10.94
N SER A 218 10.50 -13.54 9.68
CA SER A 218 10.61 -12.65 8.52
C SER A 218 9.34 -12.46 7.68
N VAL A 219 8.18 -13.03 8.02
CA VAL A 219 6.97 -12.92 7.20
C VAL A 219 5.80 -12.34 7.97
N PHE A 220 5.10 -11.43 7.30
CA PHE A 220 3.85 -10.87 7.76
C PHE A 220 2.76 -11.95 7.87
N PRO A 221 2.00 -11.99 8.98
CA PRO A 221 0.88 -12.91 9.17
C PRO A 221 -0.20 -12.74 8.10
N ILE A 222 -0.82 -13.86 7.74
CA ILE A 222 -1.98 -13.90 6.83
C ILE A 222 -3.23 -14.21 7.61
N TYR A 223 -4.28 -13.45 7.31
CA TYR A 223 -5.57 -13.60 7.95
C TYR A 223 -6.64 -13.95 6.93
N ASP A 224 -7.68 -14.63 7.42
CA ASP A 224 -8.91 -14.85 6.67
C ASP A 224 -9.60 -13.50 6.43
N ARG A 225 -9.90 -13.17 5.17
CA ARG A 225 -10.53 -11.89 4.84
C ARG A 225 -11.90 -11.77 5.46
N ALA A 226 -12.73 -12.81 5.36
CA ALA A 226 -14.10 -12.78 5.85
C ALA A 226 -14.16 -12.57 7.38
N SER A 227 -13.22 -13.16 8.10
CA SER A 227 -13.07 -12.97 9.54
C SER A 227 -12.66 -11.54 9.88
N PHE A 228 -11.67 -10.96 9.18
CA PHE A 228 -11.29 -9.56 9.35
C PHE A 228 -12.44 -8.59 9.06
N GLU A 229 -13.16 -8.79 7.95
CA GLU A 229 -14.25 -7.90 7.56
C GLU A 229 -15.43 -7.94 8.53
N ARG A 230 -15.67 -9.09 9.17
CA ARG A 230 -16.71 -9.23 10.20
C ARG A 230 -16.47 -8.37 11.43
N VAL A 231 -15.21 -8.21 11.84
CA VAL A 231 -14.85 -7.44 13.04
C VAL A 231 -14.54 -5.98 12.74
N LEU A 232 -14.44 -5.59 11.46
CA LEU A 232 -14.14 -4.23 11.04
C LEU A 232 -15.07 -3.19 11.70
N PRO A 233 -16.40 -3.41 11.83
CA PRO A 233 -17.29 -2.44 12.50
C PRO A 233 -17.05 -2.30 14.01
N SER A 234 -16.40 -3.28 14.64
CA SER A 234 -16.03 -3.22 16.07
C SER A 234 -14.68 -2.56 16.34
N MET A 235 -14.00 -2.07 15.30
CA MET A 235 -12.76 -1.34 15.47
C MET A 235 -12.98 -0.05 16.29
N PRO A 236 -11.98 0.36 17.10
CA PRO A 236 -12.03 1.64 17.75
C PRO A 236 -12.03 2.78 16.70
N PRO A 237 -12.61 3.96 17.01
CA PRO A 237 -12.52 5.11 16.12
C PRO A 237 -11.06 5.57 15.95
N ALA A 238 -10.73 6.14 14.80
CA ALA A 238 -9.38 6.62 14.53
C ALA A 238 -9.02 7.79 15.44
N LEU A 239 -7.73 7.93 15.81
CA LEU A 239 -7.29 9.05 16.68
C LEU A 239 -7.61 10.44 16.10
N LYS A 240 -7.77 10.56 14.78
CA LYS A 240 -8.14 11.81 14.11
C LYS A 240 -9.62 12.17 14.27
N GLU A 241 -10.46 11.20 14.61
CA GLU A 241 -11.92 11.36 14.78
C GLU A 241 -12.30 11.62 16.23
N ILE A 242 -11.33 11.56 17.15
CA ILE A 242 -11.56 11.76 18.58
C ILE A 242 -10.96 13.12 18.95
N ASP A 243 -11.72 13.94 19.66
CA ASP A 243 -11.19 15.13 20.33
C ASP A 243 -10.11 14.70 21.33
N LEU A 244 -8.85 14.89 20.94
CA LEU A 244 -7.71 14.56 21.79
C LEU A 244 -7.76 15.47 23.01
N GLN A 245 -8.06 14.91 24.18
CA GLN A 245 -8.03 15.67 25.41
C GLN A 245 -6.61 16.16 25.67
N GLU A 246 -6.49 17.46 25.97
CA GLU A 246 -5.22 18.03 26.41
C GLU A 246 -4.74 17.30 27.66
N LYS A 247 -3.43 17.07 27.72
CA LYS A 247 -2.82 16.41 28.89
C LYS A 247 -3.05 17.28 30.11
N THR A 248 -3.95 16.85 30.97
CA THR A 248 -4.18 17.52 32.25
C THR A 248 -3.08 17.10 33.23
N SER A 249 -2.41 18.07 33.84
CA SER A 249 -1.42 17.83 34.91
C SER A 249 -2.09 17.49 36.27
N LYS A 250 -3.42 17.47 36.31
CA LYS A 250 -4.21 17.17 37.50
C LYS A 250 -4.24 15.66 37.74
N ARG A 251 -4.52 15.28 39.00
CA ARG A 251 -4.73 13.90 39.40
C ARG A 251 -5.83 13.28 38.53
N VAL A 252 -5.50 12.18 37.84
CA VAL A 252 -6.42 11.43 36.98
C VAL A 252 -7.44 10.70 37.86
N SER A 253 -8.73 10.79 37.52
CA SER A 253 -9.79 10.11 38.26
C SER A 253 -9.72 8.58 38.11
N THR A 254 -10.20 7.85 39.11
CA THR A 254 -10.25 6.39 39.11
C THR A 254 -11.04 5.85 37.91
N ASP A 255 -12.14 6.51 37.53
CA ASP A 255 -12.94 6.15 36.35
C ASP A 255 -12.13 6.17 35.05
N VAL A 256 -11.25 7.16 34.89
CA VAL A 256 -10.38 7.26 33.70
C VAL A 256 -9.35 6.13 33.69
N LYS A 257 -8.81 5.75 34.87
CA LYS A 257 -7.89 4.62 34.97
C LYS A 257 -8.58 3.29 34.63
N TRP A 258 -9.77 3.05 35.17
CA TRP A 258 -10.58 1.86 34.87
C TRP A 258 -10.86 1.75 33.37
N LYS A 259 -11.31 2.85 32.77
CA LYS A 259 -11.56 2.95 31.32
C LYS A 259 -10.28 2.72 30.50
N ALA A 260 -9.13 3.17 30.98
CA ALA A 260 -7.84 2.93 30.32
C ALA A 260 -7.48 1.44 30.33
N VAL A 261 -7.61 0.78 31.48
CA VAL A 261 -7.34 -0.65 31.62
C VAL A 261 -8.29 -1.48 30.76
N GLU A 262 -9.59 -1.20 30.80
CA GLU A 262 -10.60 -1.86 29.96
C GLU A 262 -10.25 -1.74 28.47
N GLN A 263 -9.85 -0.54 28.02
CA GLN A 263 -9.44 -0.31 26.63
C GLN A 263 -8.17 -1.07 26.24
N VAL A 264 -7.19 -1.21 27.14
CA VAL A 264 -6.00 -2.04 26.87
C VAL A 264 -6.35 -3.52 26.84
N LYS A 265 -7.24 -3.98 27.73
CA LYS A 265 -7.72 -5.38 27.76
C LYS A 265 -8.52 -5.77 26.52
N THR A 266 -9.21 -4.81 25.90
CA THR A 266 -9.86 -5.00 24.59
C THR A 266 -8.86 -4.96 23.42
N GLY A 267 -7.55 -4.91 23.68
CA GLY A 267 -6.49 -5.08 22.68
C GLY A 267 -5.84 -3.79 22.18
N LEU A 268 -6.26 -2.62 22.69
CA LEU A 268 -5.64 -1.35 22.32
C LEU A 268 -4.24 -1.22 22.93
N SER A 269 -3.35 -0.50 22.24
CA SER A 269 -2.02 -0.23 22.79
C SER A 269 -2.11 0.81 23.91
N PRO A 270 -1.28 0.70 24.97
CA PRO A 270 -1.20 1.75 25.99
C PRO A 270 -0.94 3.14 25.40
N TYR A 271 -0.18 3.21 24.30
CA TYR A 271 0.04 4.45 23.56
C TYR A 271 -1.27 5.03 23.00
N PHE A 272 -2.04 4.22 22.27
CA PHE A 272 -3.31 4.62 21.69
C PHE A 272 -4.31 5.09 22.75
N VAL A 273 -4.46 4.31 23.82
CA VAL A 273 -5.34 4.64 24.97
C VAL A 273 -4.91 5.93 25.64
N SER A 274 -3.59 6.13 25.83
CA SER A 274 -3.07 7.34 26.47
C SER A 274 -3.38 8.61 25.69
N ARG A 275 -3.30 8.55 24.34
CA ARG A 275 -3.69 9.67 23.47
C ARG A 275 -5.18 9.96 23.54
N ARG A 276 -6.00 8.91 23.54
CA ARG A 276 -7.46 9.03 23.61
C ARG A 276 -7.96 9.63 24.92
N LEU A 277 -7.33 9.28 26.04
CA LEU A 277 -7.75 9.71 27.37
C LEU A 277 -6.96 10.92 27.91
N GLY A 278 -6.03 11.48 27.14
CA GLY A 278 -5.24 12.63 27.57
C GLY A 278 -4.26 12.32 28.73
N VAL A 279 -3.77 11.09 28.83
CA VAL A 279 -2.86 10.65 29.92
C VAL A 279 -1.48 10.23 29.39
N SER A 280 -0.53 9.93 30.27
CA SER A 280 0.78 9.42 29.85
C SER A 280 0.72 7.92 29.54
N ALA A 281 1.37 7.47 28.46
CA ALA A 281 1.45 6.04 28.11
C ALA A 281 2.11 5.20 29.22
N LYS A 282 3.08 5.79 29.95
CA LYS A 282 3.73 5.15 31.09
C LYS A 282 2.71 4.87 32.21
N ALA A 283 1.88 5.85 32.55
CA ALA A 283 0.84 5.68 33.58
C ALA A 283 -0.18 4.60 33.19
N VAL A 284 -0.61 4.55 31.92
CA VAL A 284 -1.51 3.48 31.45
C VAL A 284 -0.87 2.10 31.61
N THR A 285 0.40 1.95 31.25
CA THR A 285 1.13 0.68 31.46
C THR A 285 1.21 0.30 32.94
N GLU A 286 1.48 1.27 33.82
CA GLU A 286 1.52 1.05 35.27
C GLU A 286 0.15 0.65 35.84
N TRP A 287 -0.94 1.29 35.39
CA TRP A 287 -2.30 0.92 35.81
C TRP A 287 -2.70 -0.48 35.34
N VAL A 288 -2.32 -0.86 34.12
CA VAL A 288 -2.57 -2.21 33.61
C VAL A 288 -1.77 -3.25 34.39
N ALA A 289 -0.50 -2.97 34.70
CA ALA A 289 0.32 -3.87 35.50
C ALA A 289 -0.23 -4.04 36.92
N HIS A 290 -0.64 -2.93 37.56
CA HIS A 290 -1.26 -2.96 38.89
C HIS A 290 -2.60 -3.71 38.87
N PHE A 291 -3.43 -3.48 37.85
CA PHE A 291 -4.68 -4.22 37.70
C PHE A 291 -4.45 -5.73 37.50
N ASP A 292 -3.42 -6.13 36.76
CA ASP A 292 -3.08 -7.53 36.53
C ASP A 292 -2.60 -8.25 37.80
N GLU A 293 -2.00 -7.51 38.73
CA GLU A 293 -1.50 -8.03 40.01
C GLU A 293 -2.56 -8.01 41.12
N TYR A 294 -3.38 -6.95 41.19
CA TYR A 294 -4.26 -6.68 42.34
C TYR A 294 -5.75 -6.63 42.01
N GLY A 295 -6.13 -6.53 40.73
CA GLY A 295 -7.52 -6.40 40.29
C GLY A 295 -8.15 -5.01 40.49
N ASP A 296 -7.36 -3.95 40.74
CA ASP A 296 -7.81 -2.56 40.91
C ASP A 296 -6.80 -1.53 40.34
N VAL A 297 -7.14 -0.22 40.29
CA VAL A 297 -6.40 0.86 39.57
C VAL A 297 -6.05 2.16 40.32
#